data_AF-A0A968NUA7-F1
#
_entry.id   AF-A0A968NUA7-F1
#
_cell.length_a   1.000
_cell.length_b   1.000
_cell.length_c   1.000
_cell.angle_alpha   90.00
_cell.angle_beta   90.00
_cell.angle_gamma   90.00
#
_symmetry.space_group_name_H-M   'P 1'
#
loop_
_entity.id
_entity.type
_entity.pdbx_description
1 polymer ?
#
loop_
_entity_poly.entity_id
_entity_poly.type
_entity_poly.pdbx_seq_one_letter_code
_entity_poly.pdbx_strand_id
1 'polypeptide(L)' 'MLSARNLTQRQLSDLANVSERTINEWIRGVSFPRLDRAATVARVLNVSFKELCESIGIDTTEIPNDGETHDDHNATDDR' A
#
# COMPACT_ATOMS: atom_id res chain seq x y z
N MET A 1 -4.28 7.03 -2.02
CA MET A 1 -3.35 5.90 -2.30
C MET A 1 -2.71 5.94 -3.69
N LEU A 2 -3.48 5.82 -4.78
CA LEU A 2 -2.94 5.69 -6.15
C LEU A 2 -2.25 6.95 -6.69
N SER A 3 -2.84 8.13 -6.44
CA SER A 3 -2.30 9.41 -6.94
C SER A 3 -0.92 9.73 -6.36
N ALA A 4 -0.65 9.30 -5.13
CA ALA A 4 0.64 9.50 -4.46
C ALA A 4 1.79 8.69 -5.11
N ARG A 5 1.46 7.65 -5.89
CA ARG A 5 2.45 6.75 -6.49
C ARG A 5 2.42 6.70 -8.01
N ASN A 6 1.70 7.63 -8.64
CA ASN A 6 1.61 7.76 -10.11
C ASN A 6 1.15 6.46 -10.81
N LEU A 7 0.42 5.61 -10.09
CA LEU A 7 -0.12 4.36 -10.63
C LEU A 7 -1.60 4.56 -10.93
N THR A 8 -2.02 4.12 -12.10
CA THR A 8 -3.44 4.05 -12.48
C THR A 8 -4.10 2.84 -11.85
N GLN A 9 -5.44 2.86 -11.73
CA GLN A 9 -6.22 1.70 -11.25
C GLN A 9 -5.95 0.46 -12.10
N ARG A 10 -5.79 0.63 -13.41
CA ARG A 10 -5.45 -0.42 -14.36
C ARG A 10 -4.07 -1.03 -14.11
N GLN A 11 -3.04 -0.20 -13.95
CA GLN A 11 -1.70 -0.72 -13.63
C GLN A 11 -1.70 -1.48 -12.30
N LEU A 12 -2.40 -0.99 -11.29
CA LEU A 12 -2.53 -1.72 -10.02
C LEU A 12 -3.31 -3.03 -10.19
N SER A 13 -4.36 -3.05 -11.00
CA SER A 13 -5.13 -4.25 -11.35
C SER A 13 -4.24 -5.32 -11.98
N ASP A 14 -3.43 -4.92 -12.97
CA ASP A 14 -2.51 -5.82 -13.67
C ASP A 14 -1.41 -6.36 -12.73
N LEU A 15 -0.83 -5.49 -11.90
CA LEU A 15 0.25 -5.86 -10.97
C LEU A 15 -0.22 -6.69 -9.78
N ALA A 16 -1.42 -6.40 -9.25
CA ALA A 16 -2.00 -7.14 -8.12
C ALA A 16 -2.78 -8.38 -8.57
N ASN A 17 -2.98 -8.56 -9.89
CA ASN A 17 -3.84 -9.57 -10.50
C ASN A 17 -5.25 -9.57 -9.87
N VAL A 18 -5.84 -8.38 -9.80
CA VAL A 18 -7.16 -8.10 -9.22
C VAL A 18 -7.93 -7.23 -10.21
N SER A 19 -9.22 -7.48 -10.42
CA SER A 19 -9.99 -6.68 -11.37
C SER A 19 -10.01 -5.18 -11.00
N GLU A 20 -9.97 -4.29 -12.01
CA GLU A 20 -10.11 -2.84 -11.81
C GLU A 20 -11.37 -2.48 -11.01
N ARG A 21 -12.46 -3.23 -11.21
CA ARG A 21 -13.70 -3.06 -10.43
C ARG A 21 -13.45 -3.27 -8.94
N THR A 22 -12.79 -4.36 -8.58
CA THR A 22 -12.46 -4.69 -7.18
C THR A 22 -11.52 -3.64 -6.58
N ILE A 23 -10.52 -3.19 -7.32
CA ILE A 23 -9.64 -2.08 -6.91
C ILE A 23 -10.46 -0.81 -6.64
N ASN A 24 -11.39 -0.46 -7.52
CA ASN A 24 -12.27 0.70 -7.34
C ASN A 24 -13.22 0.56 -6.14
N GLU A 25 -13.74 -0.65 -5.86
CA GLU A 25 -14.54 -0.91 -4.66
C GLU A 25 -13.71 -0.69 -3.38
N TRP A 26 -12.44 -1.11 -3.35
CA TRP A 26 -11.54 -0.88 -2.21
C TRP A 26 -11.23 0.60 -2.00
N ILE A 27 -10.96 1.33 -3.08
CA ILE A 27 -10.69 2.79 -3.02
C ILE A 27 -11.91 3.56 -2.52
N ARG A 28 -13.11 3.11 -2.88
CA ARG A 28 -14.37 3.71 -2.45
C ARG A 28 -14.82 3.25 -1.05
N GLY A 29 -14.08 2.34 -0.41
CA GLY A 29 -14.46 1.77 0.88
C GLY A 29 -15.74 0.90 0.83
N VAL A 30 -16.12 0.40 -0.35
CA VAL A 30 -17.30 -0.47 -0.53
C VAL A 30 -17.02 -1.88 -0.02
N SER A 31 -15.78 -2.35 -0.22
CA SER A 31 -15.32 -3.66 0.22
C SER A 31 -13.87 -3.58 0.67
N PHE A 32 -13.41 -4.57 1.44
CA PHE A 32 -12.04 -4.64 1.93
C PHE A 32 -11.28 -5.77 1.23
N PRO A 33 -10.00 -5.58 0.86
CA PRO A 33 -9.15 -6.66 0.39
C PRO A 33 -8.98 -7.72 1.48
N ARG A 34 -8.92 -8.99 1.08
CA ARG A 34 -8.44 -10.05 1.96
C ARG A 34 -6.95 -9.84 2.29
N LEU A 35 -6.48 -10.40 3.40
CA LEU A 35 -5.12 -10.20 3.91
C LEU A 35 -4.04 -10.51 2.85
N ASP A 36 -4.20 -11.58 2.06
CA ASP A 36 -3.30 -11.96 0.97
C ASP A 36 -3.22 -10.88 -0.12
N ARG A 37 -4.37 -10.30 -0.47
CA ARG A 37 -4.47 -9.24 -1.47
C ARG A 37 -3.97 -7.91 -0.93
N ALA A 38 -4.27 -7.60 0.32
CA ALA A 38 -3.78 -6.42 1.00
C ALA A 38 -2.24 -6.43 1.04
N ALA A 39 -1.63 -7.55 1.42
CA ALA A 39 -0.17 -7.71 1.39
C ALA A 39 0.42 -7.56 -0.02
N THR A 40 -0.25 -8.13 -1.03
CA THR A 40 0.17 -7.99 -2.44
C THR A 40 0.13 -6.54 -2.89
N VAL A 41 -0.97 -5.83 -2.62
CA VAL A 41 -1.14 -4.41 -2.98
C VAL A 41 -0.15 -3.53 -2.23
N ALA A 42 0.07 -3.78 -0.93
CA ALA A 42 1.06 -3.07 -0.13
C ALA A 42 2.45 -3.20 -0.73
N ARG A 43 2.85 -4.41 -1.14
CA ARG A 43 4.13 -4.68 -1.80
C ARG A 43 4.25 -4.02 -3.17
N VAL A 44 3.23 -4.13 -4.01
CA VAL A 44 3.20 -3.52 -5.36
C VAL A 44 3.30 -2.00 -5.27
N LEU A 45 2.59 -1.42 -4.30
CA LEU A 45 2.62 0.01 -4.06
C LEU A 45 3.84 0.42 -3.23
N ASN A 46 4.61 -0.49 -2.66
CA ASN A 46 5.71 -0.21 -1.73
C ASN A 46 5.28 0.72 -0.56
N VAL A 47 4.13 0.44 0.03
CA VAL A 47 3.59 1.13 1.22
C VAL A 47 3.62 0.20 2.43
N SER A 48 3.61 0.80 3.62
CA SER A 48 3.35 0.03 4.84
C SER A 48 1.91 -0.50 4.85
N PHE A 49 1.70 -1.60 5.57
CA PHE A 49 0.35 -2.15 5.76
C PHE A 49 -0.55 -1.14 6.50
N LYS A 50 0.04 -0.35 7.40
CA LYS A 50 -0.63 0.74 8.14
C LYS A 50 -1.21 1.79 7.19
N GLU A 51 -0.41 2.33 6.26
CA GLU A 51 -0.87 3.30 5.26
C GLU A 51 -1.97 2.74 4.35
N LEU A 52 -1.87 1.45 3.98
CA LEU A 52 -2.93 0.79 3.21
C LEU A 52 -4.24 0.72 4.02
N CYS A 53 -4.17 0.32 5.29
CA CYS A 53 -5.31 0.23 6.19
C CYS A 53 -5.98 1.60 6.43
N GLU A 54 -5.20 2.64 6.70
CA GLU A 54 -5.71 4.01 6.85
C GLU A 54 -6.42 4.49 5.58
N SER A 55 -5.86 4.16 4.40
CA SER A 55 -6.46 4.54 3.12
C SER A 55 -7.80 3.86 2.82
N ILE A 56 -8.10 2.73 3.45
CA ILE A 56 -9.39 2.02 3.30
C ILE A 56 -10.32 2.25 4.50
N GLY A 57 -9.94 3.11 5.45
CA GLY A 57 -10.77 3.49 6.59
C GLY A 57 -10.70 2.52 7.79
N ILE A 58 -9.65 1.72 7.87
CA ILE A 58 -9.34 0.91 9.06
C ILE A 58 -8.56 1.78 10.03
N ASP A 59 -9.01 1.84 11.28
CA ASP A 59 -8.28 2.51 12.34
C ASP A 59 -7.04 1.70 12.73
N THR A 60 -5.87 2.34 12.66
CA THR A 60 -4.57 1.74 12.96
C THR A 60 -3.80 2.50 14.04
N THR A 61 -4.47 3.40 14.77
CA THR A 61 -3.83 4.24 15.80
C THR A 61 -3.04 3.44 16.85
N GLU A 62 -3.55 2.27 17.23
CA GLU A 62 -2.94 1.39 18.24
C GLU A 62 -2.03 0.29 17.63
N ILE A 63 -1.84 0.29 16.31
CA ILE A 63 -1.00 -0.70 15.63
C ILE A 63 0.41 -0.11 15.47
N PRO A 64 1.45 -0.74 16.05
CA PRO A 64 2.82 -0.30 15.85
C PRO A 64 3.19 -0.40 14.37
N ASN A 65 3.85 0.63 13.84
CA ASN A 65 4.37 0.58 12.49
C ASN A 65 5.62 -0.31 12.49
N ASP A 66 5.52 -1.54 11.99
CA ASP A 66 6.66 -2.47 11.85
C ASP A 66 7.78 -1.95 10.91
N GLY A 67 7.64 -0.72 10.39
CA GLY A 67 8.54 -0.04 9.47
C GLY A 67 9.35 1.13 10.04
N GLU A 68 9.68 1.17 11.34
CA GLU A 68 10.90 1.88 11.76
C GLU A 68 12.15 1.13 11.28
N THR A 69 12.25 0.86 9.97
CA THR A 69 13.57 0.77 9.36
C THR A 69 14.07 2.20 9.33
N HIS A 70 14.90 2.55 10.32
CA HIS A 70 16.00 3.50 10.09
C HIS A 70 16.71 3.01 8.82
N ASP A 71 16.27 3.52 7.67
CA ASP A 71 17.07 3.49 6.46
C ASP A 71 18.21 4.47 6.73
N ASP A 72 19.22 3.97 7.45
CA ASP A 72 20.55 4.55 7.52
C ASP A 72 21.12 4.53 6.10
N HIS A 73 20.66 5.46 5.26
CA HIS A 73 21.43 5.94 4.13
C HIS A 73 22.66 6.69 4.68
N ASN A 74 23.59 5.97 5.32
CA ASN A 74 24.96 6.42 5.41
C ASN A 74 25.71 6.00 4.14
N ALA A 75 25.28 6.58 3.02
CA ALA A 75 26.15 6.76 1.88
C ALA A 75 26.89 8.10 2.11
N THR A 76 27.98 8.06 2.87
CA THR A 76 29.11 8.93 2.60
C THR A 76 30.32 8.03 2.34
N ASP A 77 30.36 7.53 1.11
CA ASP A 77 31.63 7.33 0.43
C ASP A 77 32.07 8.72 -0.07
N ASP A 78 33.05 9.34 0.59
CA ASP A 78 34.01 10.23 -0.08
C ASP A 78 35.34 10.21 0.68
N ARG A 79 36.34 9.60 0.02
CA ARG A 79 37.80 9.68 0.18
C ARG A 79 38.53 8.85 1.23
#